data_AF-A0A6P0CDM5-F1
#
_entry.id   AF-A0A6P0CDM5-F1
#
_cell.length_a   1.000
_cell.length_b   1.000
_cell.length_c   1.000
_cell.angle_alpha   90.00
_cell.angle_beta   90.00
_cell.angle_gamma   90.00
#
_symmetry.space_group_name_H-M   'P 1'
#
loop_
_entity.id
_entity.type
_entity.pdbx_description
1 polymer ?
#
loop_
_entity_poly.entity_id
_entity_poly.type
_entity_poly.pdbx_seq_one_letter_code
_entity_poly.pdbx_strand_id
1 'polypeptide(L)'
;MKTAGNFLLASAVLHVFGSILSGFSTVGVFLLFPAALYTAFYFGLRRGLIWVAWIALICMLGGMAGTVLELVRVSSVPDWILWSILAVDLAAATFLARALISKVMD
;
A
#
# COMPACT_ATOMS: atom_id res chain seq x y z
N MET A 1 13.58 -8.39 -0.38
CA MET A 1 12.20 -8.00 0.03
C MET A 1 12.14 -6.93 1.13
N LYS A 2 13.22 -6.67 1.90
CA LYS A 2 13.21 -5.65 2.98
C LYS A 2 12.80 -4.25 2.48
N THR A 3 13.36 -3.79 1.37
CA THR A 3 13.04 -2.47 0.78
C THR A 3 11.57 -2.33 0.42
N ALA A 4 11.00 -3.32 -0.28
CA ALA A 4 9.56 -3.38 -0.57
C ALA A 4 8.70 -3.32 0.71
N GLY A 5 9.11 -4.05 1.75
CA GLY A 5 8.45 -4.02 3.04
C GLY A 5 8.44 -2.64 3.71
N ASN A 6 9.53 -1.87 3.58
CA ASN A 6 9.59 -0.52 4.13
C ASN A 6 8.63 0.45 3.42
N PHE A 7 8.48 0.32 2.10
CA PHE A 7 7.49 1.10 1.34
C PHE A 7 6.05 0.70 1.71
N LEU A 8 5.76 -0.59 1.89
CA LEU A 8 4.48 -1.07 2.43
C LEU A 8 4.15 -0.42 3.78
N LEU A 9 5.13 -0.36 4.69
CA LEU A 9 4.95 0.25 6.00
C LEU A 9 4.74 1.77 5.90
N ALA A 10 5.49 2.45 5.04
CA ALA A 10 5.31 3.87 4.78
C ALA A 10 3.91 4.17 4.22
N SER A 11 3.42 3.33 3.28
CA SER A 11 2.05 3.44 2.77
C SER A 11 1.01 3.21 3.87
N ALA A 12 1.23 2.22 4.75
CA ALA A 12 0.34 1.98 5.88
C ALA A 12 0.22 3.21 6.80
N VAL A 13 1.35 3.89 7.06
CA VAL A 13 1.36 5.14 7.84
C VAL A 13 0.57 6.25 7.13
N LEU A 14 0.76 6.41 5.81
CA LEU A 14 0.01 7.41 5.04
C LEU A 14 -1.50 7.13 5.02
N HIS A 15 -1.91 5.87 4.96
CA HIS A 15 -3.32 5.47 5.05
C HIS A 15 -3.93 5.81 6.41
N VAL A 16 -3.18 5.62 7.51
CA VAL A 16 -3.61 6.07 8.85
C VAL A 16 -3.75 7.60 8.89
N PHE A 17 -2.79 8.34 8.34
CA PHE A 17 -2.89 9.80 8.26
C PHE A 17 -4.08 10.24 7.41
N GLY A 18 -4.33 9.60 6.26
CA GLY A 18 -5.51 9.86 5.43
C GLY A 18 -6.82 9.65 6.18
N SER A 19 -6.89 8.59 7.00
CA SER A 19 -8.04 8.31 7.88
C SER A 19 -8.28 9.41 8.91
N ILE A 20 -7.21 9.85 9.59
CA ILE A 20 -7.28 10.92 10.60
C ILE A 20 -7.70 12.24 9.94
N LEU A 21 -7.09 12.59 8.81
CA LEU A 21 -7.31 13.87 8.13
C LEU A 21 -8.69 13.96 7.48
N SER A 22 -9.32 12.83 7.14
CA SER A 22 -10.71 12.81 6.68
C SER A 22 -11.73 12.82 7.82
N GLY A 23 -11.28 12.97 9.08
CA GLY A 23 -12.14 12.93 10.26
C GLY A 23 -12.81 11.58 10.47
N PHE A 24 -12.17 10.48 10.06
CA PHE A 24 -12.74 9.14 10.08
C PHE A 24 -14.08 9.03 9.32
N SER A 25 -14.19 9.73 8.19
CA SER A 25 -15.26 9.50 7.21
C SER A 25 -15.33 8.01 6.80
N THR A 26 -16.41 7.58 6.14
CA THR A 26 -16.53 6.19 5.65
C THR A 26 -15.34 5.76 4.81
N VAL A 27 -14.85 6.64 3.93
CA VAL A 27 -13.64 6.41 3.12
C VAL A 27 -12.40 6.38 4.02
N GLY A 28 -12.28 7.29 4.99
CA GLY A 28 -11.18 7.31 5.95
C GLY A 28 -11.08 6.03 6.78
N VAL A 29 -12.19 5.50 7.28
CA VAL A 29 -12.22 4.23 8.01
C VAL A 29 -11.82 3.09 7.08
N PHE A 30 -12.25 3.12 5.82
CA PHE A 30 -11.82 2.14 4.83
C PHE A 30 -10.30 2.18 4.60
N LEU A 31 -9.63 3.34 4.66
CA LEU A 31 -8.16 3.41 4.57
C LEU A 31 -7.43 2.66 5.70
N LEU A 32 -8.07 2.39 6.84
CA LEU A 32 -7.45 1.60 7.91
C LEU A 32 -7.31 0.12 7.52
N PHE A 33 -8.15 -0.39 6.62
CA PHE A 33 -8.03 -1.75 6.10
C PHE A 33 -6.70 -2.00 5.36
N PRO A 34 -6.34 -1.25 4.31
CA PRO A 34 -5.03 -1.38 3.67
C PRO A 34 -3.88 -1.05 4.64
N ALA A 35 -4.04 -0.12 5.59
CA ALA A 35 -3.02 0.13 6.60
C ALA A 35 -2.69 -1.12 7.44
N ALA A 36 -3.72 -1.80 7.95
CA ALA A 36 -3.55 -3.05 8.70
C ALA A 36 -2.98 -4.16 7.81
N LEU A 37 -3.51 -4.29 6.59
CA LEU A 37 -3.10 -5.32 5.64
C LEU A 37 -1.63 -5.17 5.21
N TYR A 38 -1.20 -3.95 4.87
CA TYR A 38 0.18 -3.65 4.47
C TYR A 38 1.17 -3.83 5.62
N THR A 39 0.74 -3.54 6.84
CA THR A 39 1.50 -3.86 8.05
C THR A 39 1.68 -5.37 8.20
N ALA A 40 0.62 -6.17 8.01
CA ALA A 40 0.73 -7.64 8.04
C ALA A 40 1.66 -8.18 6.95
N PHE A 41 1.57 -7.65 5.72
CA PHE A 41 2.48 -8.01 4.64
C PHE A 41 3.93 -7.67 4.97
N TYR A 42 4.20 -6.52 5.58
CA TYR A 42 5.55 -6.16 6.03
C TYR A 42 6.15 -7.22 6.96
N PHE A 43 5.40 -7.74 7.93
CA PHE A 43 5.87 -8.84 8.78
C PHE A 43 6.11 -10.14 7.98
N GLY A 44 5.21 -10.49 7.05
CA GLY A 44 5.38 -11.67 6.20
C GLY A 44 6.60 -11.58 5.28
N LEU A 45 6.85 -10.41 4.69
CA LEU A 45 8.03 -10.13 3.85
C LEU A 45 9.33 -10.16 4.64
N ARG A 46 9.32 -9.71 5.91
CA ARG A 46 10.48 -9.82 6.80
C ARG A 46 10.87 -11.27 7.08
N ARG A 47 9.91 -12.19 7.07
CA ARG A 47 10.12 -13.63 7.20
C ARG A 47 10.53 -14.32 5.89
N GLY A 48 10.66 -13.58 4.79
CA GLY A 48 11.07 -14.15 3.51
C GLY A 48 9.97 -14.91 2.76
N LEU A 49 8.70 -14.75 3.13
CA LEU A 49 7.59 -15.50 2.55
C LEU A 49 7.25 -15.01 1.14
N ILE A 50 7.58 -15.80 0.11
CA ILE A 50 7.37 -15.44 -1.30
C ILE A 50 5.89 -15.35 -1.66
N TRP A 51 5.04 -16.24 -1.14
CA TRP A 51 3.60 -16.19 -1.38
C TRP A 51 2.97 -14.88 -0.85
N VAL A 52 3.49 -14.35 0.27
CA VAL A 52 3.06 -13.04 0.80
C VAL A 52 3.44 -11.92 -0.15
N ALA A 53 4.61 -12.00 -0.80
CA ALA A 53 5.03 -10.99 -1.78
C ALA A 53 4.12 -10.95 -3.00
N TRP A 54 3.64 -12.10 -3.48
CA TRP A 54 2.65 -12.15 -4.56
C TRP A 54 1.31 -11.52 -4.15
N ILE A 55 0.79 -11.87 -2.98
CA ILE A 55 -0.47 -11.30 -2.49
C ILE A 55 -0.30 -9.79 -2.26
N ALA A 56 0.79 -9.35 -1.65
CA ALA A 56 1.09 -7.94 -1.42
C ALA A 56 1.14 -7.16 -2.74
N LEU A 57 1.70 -7.73 -3.81
CA LEU A 57 1.75 -7.10 -5.12
C LEU A 57 0.34 -6.93 -5.71
N ILE A 58 -0.51 -7.96 -5.65
CA ILE A 58 -1.90 -7.89 -6.12
C ILE A 58 -2.68 -6.83 -5.33
N CYS A 59 -2.55 -6.83 -4.00
CA CYS A 59 -3.20 -5.85 -3.13
C CYS A 59 -2.70 -4.42 -3.36
N MET A 60 -1.43 -4.23 -3.71
CA MET A 60 -0.88 -2.92 -4.08
C MET A 60 -1.50 -2.40 -5.38
N LEU A 61 -1.61 -3.24 -6.40
CA LEU A 61 -2.27 -2.86 -7.66
C LEU A 61 -3.75 -2.50 -7.43
N GLY A 62 -4.45 -3.28 -6.61
CA GLY A 62 -5.83 -2.98 -6.21
C GLY A 62 -5.96 -1.68 -5.41
N GLY A 63 -5.06 -1.45 -4.44
CA GLY A 63 -5.02 -0.23 -3.63
C GLY A 63 -4.78 1.03 -4.45
N MET A 64 -3.85 0.97 -5.40
CA MET A 64 -3.61 2.06 -6.36
C MET A 64 -4.84 2.34 -7.22
N ALA A 65 -5.51 1.31 -7.75
CA ALA A 65 -6.74 1.49 -8.52
C ALA A 65 -7.84 2.17 -7.68
N GLY A 66 -8.00 1.76 -6.42
CA GLY A 66 -8.93 2.39 -5.47
C GLY A 66 -8.57 3.86 -5.20
N THR A 67 -7.29 4.15 -5.00
CA THR A 67 -6.79 5.51 -4.73
C THR A 67 -6.98 6.44 -5.94
N VAL A 68 -6.80 5.93 -7.16
CA VAL A 68 -7.07 6.68 -8.40
C VAL A 68 -8.57 6.98 -8.55
N LEU A 69 -9.45 6.01 -8.27
CA LEU A 69 -10.90 6.24 -8.28
C LEU A 69 -11.30 7.29 -7.24
N GLU A 70 -10.64 7.28 -6.09
CA GLU A 70 -10.86 8.25 -5.03
C GLU A 70 -10.34 9.65 -5.37
N LEU A 71 -9.26 9.78 -6.12
CA LEU A 71 -8.77 11.06 -6.66
C LEU A 71 -9.70 11.66 -7.71
N VAL A 72 -10.39 10.82 -8.49
CA VAL A 72 -11.34 11.26 -9.53
C VAL A 72 -12.69 11.67 -8.93
N ARG A 73 -13.03 11.12 -7.76
CA ARG A 73 -14.22 11.50 -6.99
C ARG A 73 -13.82 12.62 -6.03
N VAL A 74 -14.70 13.57 -5.73
CA VAL A 74 -14.41 14.55 -4.68
C VAL A 74 -14.34 13.79 -3.35
N SER A 75 -13.11 13.56 -2.86
CA SER A 75 -12.86 12.76 -1.66
C SER A 75 -12.92 13.61 -0.39
N SER A 76 -13.24 12.93 0.72
CA SER A 76 -13.05 13.48 2.07
C SER A 76 -11.59 13.44 2.54
N VAL A 77 -10.71 12.76 1.81
CA VAL A 77 -9.27 12.66 2.09
C VAL A 77 -8.53 13.72 1.27
N PRO A 78 -7.57 14.45 1.83
CA PRO A 78 -6.82 15.46 1.07
C PRO A 78 -6.06 14.86 -0.12
N ASP A 79 -6.17 15.50 -1.29
CA ASP A 79 -5.54 15.01 -2.54
C ASP A 79 -4.04 14.77 -2.41
N TRP A 80 -3.32 15.63 -1.69
CA TRP A 80 -1.87 15.48 -1.49
C TRP A 80 -1.51 14.19 -0.73
N ILE A 81 -2.39 13.72 0.18
CA ILE A 81 -2.23 12.42 0.83
C ILE A 81 -2.46 11.30 -0.18
N LEU A 82 -3.53 11.38 -0.98
CA LEU A 82 -3.85 10.36 -1.98
C LEU A 82 -2.73 10.21 -3.02
N TRP A 83 -2.16 11.32 -3.50
CA TRP A 83 -0.97 11.32 -4.37
C TRP A 83 0.24 10.70 -3.68
N SER A 84 0.44 10.99 -2.38
CA SER A 84 1.54 10.40 -1.61
C SER A 84 1.39 8.89 -1.44
N ILE A 85 0.17 8.42 -1.14
CA ILE A 85 -0.17 6.99 -1.08
C ILE A 85 0.14 6.33 -2.42
N LEU A 86 -0.35 6.91 -3.52
CA LEU A 86 -0.15 6.35 -4.86
C LEU A 86 1.34 6.24 -5.22
N ALA A 87 2.14 7.26 -4.92
CA ALA A 87 3.57 7.25 -5.19
C ALA A 87 4.31 6.17 -4.37
N VAL A 88 3.96 6.03 -3.09
CA VAL A 88 4.57 5.04 -2.20
C VAL A 88 4.13 3.61 -2.56
N ASP A 89 2.87 3.42 -2.96
CA ASP A 89 2.35 2.14 -3.42
C ASP A 89 3.01 1.70 -4.73
N LEU A 90 3.23 2.63 -5.66
CA LEU A 90 3.96 2.36 -6.89
C LEU A 90 5.41 1.94 -6.60
N ALA A 91 6.07 2.63 -5.67
CA ALA A 91 7.40 2.24 -5.21
C ALA A 91 7.38 0.84 -4.56
N ALA A 92 6.42 0.55 -3.68
CA ALA A 92 6.27 -0.77 -3.08
C ALA A 92 6.08 -1.87 -4.14
N ALA A 93 5.18 -1.64 -5.11
CA ALA A 93 4.87 -2.57 -6.19
C ALA A 93 6.08 -2.83 -7.09
N THR A 94 6.83 -1.80 -7.48
CA THR A 94 8.03 -1.94 -8.31
C THR A 94 9.14 -2.72 -7.60
N PHE A 95 9.40 -2.43 -6.32
CA PHE A 95 10.36 -3.20 -5.53
C PHE A 95 9.90 -4.63 -5.25
N LEU A 96 8.60 -4.88 -5.09
CA LEU A 96 8.03 -6.23 -4.97
C LEU A 96 8.22 -7.01 -6.28
N ALA A 97 7.81 -6.44 -7.41
CA ALA A 97 7.94 -7.07 -8.71
C ALA A 97 9.39 -7.43 -9.03
N ARG A 98 10.32 -6.50 -8.80
CA ARG A 98 11.75 -6.76 -8.97
C ARG A 98 12.26 -7.88 -8.07
N ALA A 99 11.85 -7.90 -6.80
CA ALA A 99 12.27 -8.93 -5.85
C ALA A 99 11.68 -10.31 -6.17
N LEU A 100 10.47 -10.36 -6.72
CA LEU A 100 9.82 -11.59 -7.18
C LEU A 100 10.49 -12.12 -8.45
N ILE A 101 10.74 -11.28 -9.45
CA ILE A 101 11.43 -11.67 -10.68
C ILE A 101 12.81 -12.25 -10.36
N SER A 102 13.61 -11.58 -9.53
CA SER A 102 14.93 -12.10 -9.14
C SER A 102 14.82 -13.47 -8.46
N LYS A 103 13.76 -13.71 -7.69
CA LYS A 103 13.57 -14.98 -6.98
C LYS A 103 13.02 -16.12 -7.83
N VAL A 104 12.39 -15.80 -8.97
CA VAL A 104 11.90 -16.80 -9.93
C VAL A 104 13.02 -17.23 -10.89
N MET A 105 14.01 -16.37 -11.11
CA MET A 105 15.16 -16.63 -11.98
C MET A 105 16.33 -17.35 -11.29
N ASP A 106 16.31 -17.43 -9.95
CA ASP A 106 17.26 -18.21 -9.12
C ASP A 106 16.80 -19.68 -9.01
#